data_AF-K2BKT1-F1
#
_entry.id   AF-K2BKT1-F1
#
_cell.length_a   1.000
_cell.length_b   1.000
_cell.length_c   1.000
_cell.angle_alpha   90.00
_cell.angle_beta   90.00
_cell.angle_gamma   90.00
#
_symmetry.space_group_name_H-M   'P 1'
#
loop_
_entity.id
_entity.type
_entity.pdbx_description
1 polymer ?
#
loop_
_entity_poly.entity_id
_entity_poly.type
_entity_poly.pdbx_seq_one_letter_code
_entity_poly.pdbx_strand_id
1 'polypeptide(L)' 'GVPGLVKADMVKDGAIVIDVGSPKGDVDPVVLTKASFVTPVPGGVGPVTISCLLENLVSACK' A
#
# COMPACT_ATOMS: atom_id res chain seq x y z
N GLY A 1 -5.31 9.79 3.61
CA GLY A 1 -4.14 9.29 4.35
C GLY A 1 -3.77 10.24 5.44
N VAL A 2 -3.25 9.71 6.55
CA VAL A 2 -2.56 10.45 7.60
C VAL A 2 -1.11 9.97 7.57
N PRO A 3 -0.16 10.80 7.05
CA PRO A 3 1.23 10.38 6.94
C PRO A 3 1.83 9.98 8.29
N GLY A 4 2.50 8.83 8.34
CA GLY A 4 3.14 8.31 9.55
C GLY A 4 2.15 7.81 10.62
N LEU A 5 0.91 7.52 10.24
CA LEU A 5 -0.09 6.94 11.14
C LEU A 5 0.34 5.55 11.62
N VAL A 6 0.84 4.71 10.71
CA VAL A 6 1.28 3.35 11.04
C VAL A 6 2.73 3.37 11.50
N LYS A 7 2.96 3.03 12.76
CA LYS A 7 4.28 3.05 13.42
C LYS A 7 4.85 1.64 13.61
N ALA A 8 6.15 1.56 13.89
CA ALA A 8 6.88 0.29 13.99
C ALA A 8 6.39 -0.63 15.13
N ASP A 9 5.91 -0.07 16.23
CA ASP A 9 5.33 -0.83 17.36
C ASP A 9 3.97 -1.47 17.01
N MET A 10 3.27 -0.95 15.99
CA MET A 10 2.01 -1.50 15.50
C MET A 10 2.20 -2.69 14.55
N VAL A 11 3.44 -2.94 14.08
CA VAL A 11 3.74 -3.93 13.04
C VAL A 11 4.54 -5.09 13.61
N LYS A 12 4.15 -6.31 13.26
CA LYS A 12 4.86 -7.55 13.64
C LYS A 12 6.15 -7.70 12.83
N ASP A 13 7.18 -8.30 13.43
CA ASP A 13 8.42 -8.65 12.73
C ASP A 13 8.14 -9.61 11.56
N GLY A 14 8.72 -9.30 10.41
CA GLY A 14 8.53 -10.03 9.16
C GLY A 14 7.17 -9.82 8.49
N ALA A 15 6.38 -8.84 8.92
CA ALA A 15 5.09 -8.55 8.27
C ALA A 15 5.27 -7.98 6.86
N ILE A 16 4.32 -8.29 5.98
CA ILE A 16 4.14 -7.59 4.71
C ILE A 16 3.15 -6.45 4.94
N VAL A 17 3.56 -5.24 4.62
CA VAL A 17 2.72 -4.04 4.77
C VAL A 17 2.32 -3.53 3.40
N ILE A 18 1.02 -3.32 3.22
CA ILE A 18 0.44 -2.75 2.00
C ILE A 18 -0.01 -1.33 2.35
N ASP A 19 0.75 -0.34 1.90
CA ASP A 19 0.46 1.08 2.06
C ASP A 19 -0.42 1.58 0.89
N VAL A 20 -1.65 1.97 1.24
CA VAL A 20 -2.66 2.52 0.33
C VAL A 20 -2.81 4.04 0.46
N GLY A 21 -1.97 4.67 1.29
CA GLY A 21 -1.95 6.12 1.49
C GLY A 21 -1.67 6.89 0.20
N SER A 22 -2.26 8.08 0.07
CA SER A 22 -2.09 8.98 -1.07
C SER A 22 -2.37 10.43 -0.67
N PRO A 23 -1.64 11.44 -1.20
CA PRO A 23 -0.53 11.32 -2.17
C PRO A 23 0.79 10.87 -1.56
N LYS A 24 0.88 10.85 -0.23
CA LYS A 24 2.00 10.30 0.55
C LYS A 24 1.52 9.05 1.28
N GLY A 25 2.43 8.11 1.50
CA GLY A 25 2.15 6.89 2.27
C GLY A 25 1.73 7.20 3.72
N ASP A 26 0.94 6.30 4.30
CA ASP A 26 0.47 6.39 5.69
C ASP A 26 1.43 5.68 6.66
N VAL A 27 2.40 4.92 6.13
CA VAL A 27 3.37 4.15 6.90
C VAL A 27 4.60 4.99 7.22
N ASP A 28 4.99 5.01 8.50
CA ASP A 28 6.25 5.62 8.92
C ASP A 28 7.46 4.82 8.37
N PRO A 29 8.49 5.46 7.79
CA PRO A 29 9.66 4.78 7.24
C PRO A 29 10.36 3.81 8.19
N VAL A 30 10.28 4.02 9.51
CA VAL A 30 10.90 3.12 10.51
C VAL A 30 10.29 1.72 10.45
N VAL A 31 9.06 1.56 9.96
CA VAL A 31 8.40 0.25 9.78
C VAL A 31 9.20 -0.68 8.86
N LEU A 32 10.00 -0.15 7.92
CA LEU A 32 10.89 -0.94 7.05
C LEU A 32 11.93 -1.76 7.81
N THR A 33 12.24 -1.41 9.06
CA THR A 33 13.18 -2.16 9.89
C THR A 33 12.60 -3.47 10.44
N LYS A 34 11.26 -3.58 10.50
CA LYS A 34 10.54 -4.76 11.01
C LYS A 34 9.82 -5.52 9.90
N ALA A 35 9.23 -4.80 8.96
CA ALA A 35 8.49 -5.39 7.86
C ALA A 35 9.44 -6.13 6.91
N SER A 36 9.02 -7.29 6.40
CA SER A 36 9.74 -7.97 5.32
C SER A 36 9.57 -7.26 3.98
N PHE A 37 8.49 -6.50 3.83
CA PHE A 37 8.17 -5.73 2.63
C PHE A 37 7.16 -4.62 2.94
N VAL A 38 7.31 -3.47 2.29
CA VAL A 38 6.33 -2.38 2.30
C VAL A 38 6.11 -1.94 0.85
N THR A 39 4.87 -1.84 0.39
CA THR A 39 4.59 -1.34 -0.96
C THR A 39 5.01 0.13 -1.11
N PRO A 40 5.66 0.51 -2.22
CA PRO A 40 6.07 1.90 -2.42
C PRO A 40 4.88 2.82 -2.67
N VAL A 41 4.97 4.05 -2.17
CA VAL A 41 4.03 5.12 -2.48
C VAL A 41 4.81 6.32 -3.00
N PRO A 42 4.61 6.75 -4.27
CA PRO A 42 3.74 6.15 -5.29
C PRO A 42 4.33 4.88 -5.93
N GLY A 43 3.51 4.15 -6.70
CA GLY A 43 3.96 3.02 -7.54
C GLY A 43 3.54 1.62 -7.07
N GLY A 44 2.99 1.49 -5.87
CA GLY A 44 2.46 0.23 -5.34
C GLY A 44 1.01 -0.03 -5.75
N VAL A 45 0.08 0.23 -4.84
CA VAL A 45 -1.34 -0.15 -5.03
C VAL A 45 -2.05 0.66 -6.11
N GLY A 46 -1.70 1.94 -6.28
CA GLY A 46 -2.37 2.84 -7.22
C GLY A 46 -2.49 2.32 -8.66
N PRO A 47 -1.36 1.94 -9.32
CA PRO A 47 -1.41 1.35 -10.66
C PRO A 47 -2.25 0.07 -10.77
N VAL A 48 -2.20 -0.80 -9.75
CA VAL A 48 -2.98 -2.04 -9.72
C VAL A 48 -4.48 -1.74 -9.60
N THR A 49 -4.88 -0.77 -8.79
CA THR A 49 -6.28 -0.33 -8.67
C THR A 49 -6.86 0.12 -10.01
N ILE A 50 -6.07 0.83 -10.82
CA ILE A 50 -6.49 1.26 -12.17
C ILE A 50 -6.67 0.04 -13.07
N SER A 51 -5.73 -0.92 -13.06
CA SER A 51 -5.87 -2.17 -13.83
C SER A 51 -7.15 -2.92 -13.46
N CYS A 52 -7.42 -3.10 -12.16
CA CYS A 52 -8.61 -3.80 -11.70
C CYS A 52 -9.90 -3.11 -12.14
N LEU A 53 -9.94 -1.78 -12.16
CA LEU A 53 -11.09 -1.04 -12.69
C LEU A 53 -11.34 -1.35 -14.17
N LEU A 54 -10.28 -1.41 -14.98
CA LEU A 54 -10.38 -1.73 -16.40
C LEU A 54 -10.77 -3.20 -16.63
N GLU A 55 -10.26 -4.11 -15.82
CA GLU A 55 -10.66 -5.52 -15.85
C GLU A 55 -12.15 -5.70 -15.55
N ASN A 56 -12.65 -4.98 -14.54
CA ASN A 56 -14.09 -4.97 -14.21
C ASN A 56 -14.92 -4.41 -15.36
N LEU A 57 -14.46 -3.32 -16.01
CA LEU A 57 -15.13 -2.76 -17.18
C LEU A 57 -15.20 -3.78 -18.33
N VAL A 58 -14.07 -4.43 -18.66
CA VAL A 58 -14.04 -5.46 -19.70
C VAL A 58 -14.96 -6.63 -19.35
N SER A 59 -15.02 -7.04 -18.09
CA SER A 59 -15.94 -8.11 -17.65
C SER A 59 -17.41 -7.72 -17.75
N ALA A 60 -17.76 -6.45 -17.55
CA ALA A 60 -19.14 -5.96 -17.63
C ALA A 60 -19.65 -5.85 -19.08
N CYS A 61 -18.75 -5.79 -20.06
CA CYS A 61 -19.08 -5.74 -21.49
C CYS A 61 -19.11 -7.12 -22.18
N LYS A 62 -18.87 -8.20 -21.44
CA LYS A 62 -19.02 -9.58 -21.92
C LYS A 62 -20.45 -10.07 -21.70
#